data_AF-A0A2E8S7U4-F1
#
_entry.id   AF-A0A2E8S7U4-F1
#
_cell.length_a   1.000
_cell.length_b   1.000
_cell.length_c   1.000
_cell.angle_alpha   90.00
_cell.angle_beta   90.00
_cell.angle_gamma   90.00
#
_symmetry.space_group_name_H-M   'P 1'
#
loop_
_entity.id
_entity.type
_entity.pdbx_description
1 polymer ?
#
loop_
_entity_poly.entity_id
_entity_poly.type
_entity_poly.pdbx_seq_one_letter_code
_entity_poly.pdbx_strand_id
1 'polypeptide(L)'
;MRKDLLPGFIFLFSILVAREIYPYAVSNPNVDDKYQVQIIAEGLGGPTCLHFIDSENLLLCDRDGGRILLFDGNFSSQVLIEGLHHPHGVLVENDTLFVSESGRLTKYDFEDNLASNPEILVEGIPSKNHQTNTINKLPNGTLIWHSGSTCNVCVEADERNGALLWVNSSTGEHGILASGVRNSYDGVWVESIGYVFTDNGRDWEGDHPHEEINLLVEGGDYG
;
A
#
# COMPACT_ATOMS: atom_id res chain seq x y z
N MET A 1 -7.38 -42.67 -30.52
CA MET A 1 -7.77 -41.34 -30.03
C MET A 1 -8.29 -40.53 -31.23
N ARG A 2 -9.59 -40.20 -31.27
CA ARG A 2 -10.18 -39.47 -32.40
C ARG A 2 -9.59 -38.05 -32.46
N LYS A 3 -8.88 -37.73 -33.54
CA LYS A 3 -8.25 -36.42 -33.77
C LYS A 3 -9.27 -35.27 -33.87
N ASP A 4 -10.55 -35.60 -34.00
CA ASP A 4 -11.66 -34.67 -34.21
C ASP A 4 -12.17 -34.01 -32.91
N LEU A 5 -11.73 -34.49 -31.74
CA LEU A 5 -12.16 -33.95 -30.43
C LEU A 5 -11.24 -32.83 -29.91
N LEU A 6 -10.00 -32.77 -30.40
CA LEU A 6 -8.99 -31.80 -29.94
C LEU A 6 -9.38 -30.33 -30.25
N PRO A 7 -9.90 -29.99 -31.44
CA PRO A 7 -10.32 -28.61 -31.73
C PRO A 7 -11.47 -28.14 -30.83
N GLY A 8 -12.45 -29.03 -30.57
CA GLY A 8 -13.58 -28.73 -29.69
C GLY A 8 -13.15 -28.56 -28.23
N PHE A 9 -12.21 -29.38 -27.77
CA PHE A 9 -11.63 -29.25 -26.43
C PHE A 9 -10.85 -27.94 -26.26
N ILE A 10 -9.99 -27.58 -27.22
CA ILE A 10 -9.23 -26.32 -27.18
C ILE A 10 -10.20 -25.13 -27.16
N PHE A 11 -11.24 -25.14 -28.00
CA PHE A 11 -12.23 -24.05 -28.02
C PHE A 11 -12.97 -23.90 -26.68
N LEU A 12 -13.45 -25.00 -26.10
CA LEU A 12 -14.13 -24.97 -24.79
C LEU A 12 -13.18 -24.56 -23.66
N PHE A 13 -11.93 -25.04 -23.68
CA PHE A 13 -10.91 -24.65 -22.72
C PHE A 13 -10.57 -23.16 -22.83
N SER A 14 -10.41 -22.63 -24.04
CA SER A 14 -10.17 -21.20 -24.27
C SER A 14 -11.33 -20.33 -23.80
N ILE A 15 -12.59 -20.77 -23.96
CA ILE A 15 -13.76 -20.05 -23.43
C ILE A 15 -13.77 -20.07 -21.90
N LEU A 16 -13.45 -21.20 -21.28
CA LEU A 16 -13.32 -21.32 -19.83
C LEU A 16 -12.23 -20.38 -19.30
N VAL A 17 -11.03 -20.44 -19.88
CA VAL A 17 -9.92 -19.56 -19.52
C VAL A 17 -10.30 -18.09 -19.74
N ALA A 18 -10.92 -17.75 -20.87
CA ALA A 18 -11.38 -16.40 -21.12
C ALA A 18 -12.43 -15.95 -20.09
N ARG A 19 -13.37 -16.82 -19.69
CA ARG A 19 -14.37 -16.52 -18.67
C ARG A 19 -13.76 -16.33 -17.29
N GLU A 20 -12.76 -17.13 -16.92
CA GLU A 20 -12.05 -16.97 -15.65
C GLU A 20 -11.21 -15.68 -15.65
N ILE A 21 -10.63 -15.29 -16.79
CA ILE A 21 -9.84 -14.06 -16.92
C ILE A 21 -10.71 -12.81 -17.06
N TYR A 22 -11.89 -12.91 -17.67
CA TYR A 22 -12.73 -11.76 -18.05
C TYR A 22 -13.07 -10.80 -16.89
N PRO A 23 -13.48 -11.26 -15.69
CA PRO A 23 -13.74 -10.39 -14.55
C PRO A 23 -12.51 -9.58 -14.10
N TYR A 24 -11.31 -10.12 -14.32
CA TYR A 24 -10.05 -9.48 -14.00
C TYR A 24 -9.51 -8.60 -15.15
N ALA A 25 -10.01 -8.78 -16.37
CA ALA A 25 -9.58 -8.03 -17.55
C ALA A 25 -10.42 -6.77 -17.80
N VAL A 26 -11.70 -6.77 -17.41
CA VAL A 26 -12.59 -5.62 -17.55
C VAL A 26 -13.59 -5.62 -16.39
N SER A 27 -13.35 -4.76 -15.40
CA SER A 27 -14.30 -4.47 -14.33
C SER A 27 -14.75 -3.02 -14.46
N ASN A 28 -15.99 -2.81 -14.92
CA ASN A 28 -16.66 -1.53 -14.71
C ASN A 28 -17.33 -1.59 -13.34
N PRO A 29 -16.92 -0.74 -12.37
CA PRO A 29 -17.58 -0.71 -11.06
C PRO A 29 -19.06 -0.37 -11.23
N ASN A 30 -19.92 -1.17 -10.61
CA ASN A 30 -21.34 -0.86 -10.51
C ASN A 30 -21.52 0.11 -9.33
N VAL A 31 -21.91 1.35 -9.63
CA VAL A 31 -22.16 2.40 -8.62
C VAL A 31 -23.63 2.80 -8.64
N ASP A 32 -24.12 3.29 -7.51
CA ASP A 32 -25.47 3.89 -7.42
C ASP A 32 -25.61 5.04 -8.43
N ASP A 33 -26.79 5.19 -9.04
CA ASP A 33 -27.07 6.13 -10.14
C ASP A 33 -26.73 7.60 -9.81
N LYS A 34 -26.60 7.95 -8.53
CA LYS A 34 -26.18 9.30 -8.10
C LYS A 34 -24.66 9.55 -8.21
N TYR A 35 -23.87 8.53 -8.49
CA TYR A 35 -22.42 8.62 -8.66
C TYR A 35 -22.02 8.35 -10.11
N GLN A 36 -20.92 8.97 -10.52
CA GLN A 36 -20.28 8.73 -11.81
C GLN A 36 -18.85 8.25 -11.58
N VAL A 37 -18.42 7.27 -12.37
CA VAL A 37 -17.03 6.83 -12.41
C VAL A 37 -16.40 7.30 -13.72
N GLN A 38 -15.23 7.90 -13.62
CA GLN A 38 -14.41 8.34 -14.74
C GLN A 38 -13.00 7.79 -14.57
N ILE A 39 -12.44 7.27 -15.66
CA ILE A 39 -11.02 6.95 -15.73
C ILE A 39 -10.25 8.27 -15.91
N ILE A 40 -9.34 8.54 -14.98
CA ILE A 40 -8.50 9.75 -14.98
C ILE A 40 -7.05 9.47 -15.40
N ALA A 41 -6.60 8.22 -15.28
CA ALA A 41 -5.26 7.78 -15.65
C ALA A 41 -5.25 6.30 -16.06
N GLU A 42 -4.40 5.96 -17.03
CA GLU A 42 -4.18 4.58 -17.51
C GLU A 42 -2.67 4.34 -17.72
N GLY A 43 -2.28 3.07 -17.95
CA GLY A 43 -0.89 2.71 -18.24
C GLY A 43 0.05 2.78 -17.03
N LEU A 44 -0.50 2.75 -15.82
CA LEU A 44 0.25 2.70 -14.56
C LEU A 44 0.67 1.27 -14.22
N GLY A 45 1.82 1.13 -13.57
CA GLY A 45 2.36 -0.12 -13.06
C GLY A 45 1.87 -0.40 -11.64
N GLY A 46 0.61 -0.79 -11.48
CA GLY A 46 0.05 -1.17 -10.18
C GLY A 46 -0.04 0.01 -9.21
N PRO A 47 -0.96 0.97 -9.44
CA PRO A 47 -1.13 2.12 -8.55
C PRO A 47 -1.53 1.68 -7.14
N THR A 48 -0.88 2.24 -6.12
CA THR A 48 -1.16 1.92 -4.70
C THR A 48 -1.66 3.15 -3.94
N CYS A 49 -0.77 3.93 -3.33
CA CYS A 49 -1.14 5.09 -2.55
C CYS A 49 -1.82 6.18 -3.39
N LEU A 50 -2.80 6.85 -2.80
CA LEU A 50 -3.43 8.07 -3.30
C LEU A 50 -3.48 9.08 -2.16
N HIS A 51 -2.78 10.20 -2.29
CA HIS A 51 -2.68 11.20 -1.22
C HIS A 51 -2.87 12.61 -1.77
N PHE A 52 -3.99 13.24 -1.42
CA PHE A 52 -4.22 14.65 -1.75
C PHE A 52 -3.33 15.52 -0.86
N ILE A 53 -2.52 16.37 -1.47
CA ILE A 53 -1.74 17.40 -0.77
C ILE A 53 -2.64 18.61 -0.51
N ASP A 54 -3.51 18.92 -1.47
CA ASP A 54 -4.51 19.98 -1.41
C ASP A 54 -5.71 19.62 -2.31
N SER A 55 -6.56 20.60 -2.64
CA SER A 55 -7.76 20.39 -3.46
C SER A 55 -7.48 20.09 -4.95
N GLU A 56 -6.26 20.33 -5.42
CA GLU A 56 -5.87 20.24 -6.83
C GLU A 56 -4.73 19.24 -7.05
N ASN A 57 -3.90 18.98 -6.03
CA ASN A 57 -2.70 18.16 -6.16
C ASN A 57 -2.86 16.79 -5.50
N LEU A 58 -2.68 15.72 -6.30
CA LEU A 58 -2.78 14.33 -5.87
C LEU A 58 -1.47 13.59 -6.13
N LEU A 59 -0.89 13.01 -5.09
CA LEU A 59 0.20 12.06 -5.21
C LEU A 59 -0.33 10.65 -5.46
N LEU A 60 0.36 9.92 -6.34
CA LEU A 60 0.09 8.53 -6.65
C LEU A 60 1.39 7.72 -6.64
N CYS A 61 1.38 6.57 -5.96
CA CYS A 61 2.47 5.60 -6.02
C CYS A 61 2.29 4.69 -7.23
N ASP A 62 3.18 4.78 -8.22
CA ASP A 62 3.24 3.86 -9.35
C ASP A 62 4.26 2.77 -9.02
N ARG A 63 3.78 1.69 -8.38
CA ARG A 63 4.58 0.68 -7.68
C ARG A 63 5.60 -0.01 -8.60
N ASP A 64 5.12 -0.62 -9.67
CA ASP A 64 5.94 -1.35 -10.65
C ASP A 64 6.70 -0.39 -11.57
N GLY A 65 6.22 0.85 -11.69
CA GLY A 65 6.96 1.95 -12.32
C GLY A 65 8.11 2.50 -11.47
N GLY A 66 8.18 2.15 -10.18
CA GLY A 66 9.22 2.63 -9.26
C GLY A 66 9.23 4.16 -9.10
N ARG A 67 8.06 4.79 -9.09
CA ARG A 67 7.95 6.26 -9.10
C ARG A 67 6.74 6.79 -8.34
N ILE A 68 6.84 8.03 -7.87
CA ILE A 68 5.71 8.82 -7.38
C ILE A 68 5.31 9.80 -8.48
N LEU A 69 4.03 9.82 -8.82
CA LEU A 69 3.44 10.77 -9.74
C LEU A 69 2.70 11.86 -8.96
N LEU A 70 2.79 13.09 -9.45
CA LEU A 70 1.99 14.21 -9.00
C LEU A 70 1.00 14.58 -10.09
N PHE A 71 -0.29 14.51 -9.78
CA PHE A 71 -1.41 14.90 -10.63
C PHE A 71 -1.92 16.28 -10.22
N ASP A 72 -2.22 17.13 -11.21
CA ASP A 72 -2.90 18.41 -11.02
C ASP A 72 -4.44 18.27 -11.02
N GLY A 73 -5.15 19.39 -10.87
CA GLY A 73 -6.61 19.41 -10.82
C GLY A 73 -7.31 19.00 -12.13
N ASN A 74 -6.55 18.88 -13.23
CA ASN A 74 -7.03 18.33 -14.51
C ASN A 74 -6.59 16.87 -14.71
N PHE A 75 -6.01 16.24 -13.68
CA PHE A 75 -5.39 14.93 -13.72
C PHE A 75 -4.27 14.79 -14.76
N SER A 76 -3.57 15.88 -15.07
CA SER A 76 -2.29 15.80 -15.77
C SER A 76 -1.21 15.39 -14.78
N SER A 77 -0.44 14.34 -15.10
CA SER A 77 0.62 13.84 -14.23
C SER A 77 2.01 14.28 -14.65
N GLN A 78 2.87 14.54 -13.66
CA GLN A 78 4.31 14.57 -13.81
C GLN A 78 4.99 13.58 -12.85
N VAL A 79 6.20 13.15 -13.19
CA VAL A 79 7.02 12.33 -12.29
C VAL A 79 7.63 13.24 -11.22
N LEU A 80 7.31 12.97 -9.95
CA LEU A 80 7.85 13.71 -8.81
C LEU A 80 9.16 13.07 -8.30
N ILE A 81 9.15 11.75 -8.13
CA ILE A 81 10.30 10.94 -7.69
C ILE A 81 10.34 9.68 -8.55
N GLU A 82 11.53 9.25 -8.96
CA GLU A 82 11.76 8.01 -9.70
C GLU A 82 12.90 7.18 -9.11
N GLY A 83 13.03 5.93 -9.55
CA GLY A 83 14.09 5.02 -9.09
C GLY A 83 13.81 4.40 -7.72
N LEU A 84 12.55 4.40 -7.29
CA LEU A 84 12.08 3.78 -6.05
C LEU A 84 11.87 2.27 -6.24
N HIS A 85 11.98 1.52 -5.15
CA HIS A 85 11.77 0.08 -5.13
C HIS A 85 10.37 -0.25 -4.60
N HIS A 86 9.41 -0.32 -5.52
CA HIS A 86 7.99 -0.56 -5.21
C HIS A 86 7.44 0.39 -4.12
N PRO A 87 7.22 1.68 -4.43
CA PRO A 87 6.59 2.60 -3.50
C PRO A 87 5.14 2.18 -3.17
N HIS A 88 4.76 2.31 -1.90
CA HIS A 88 3.44 1.88 -1.40
C HIS A 88 2.71 2.91 -0.55
N GLY A 89 3.42 3.89 0.01
CA GLY A 89 2.82 4.89 0.88
C GLY A 89 3.53 6.23 0.78
N VAL A 90 2.76 7.30 0.88
CA VAL A 90 3.29 8.66 1.01
C VAL A 90 2.50 9.42 2.07
N LEU A 91 3.17 10.37 2.72
CA LEU A 91 2.56 11.30 3.64
C LEU A 91 3.23 12.66 3.46
N VAL A 92 2.44 13.71 3.25
CA VAL A 92 2.94 15.09 3.31
C VAL A 92 2.55 15.71 4.65
N GLU A 93 3.53 16.31 5.32
CA GLU A 93 3.34 17.01 6.57
C GLU A 93 4.19 18.28 6.57
N ASN A 94 3.53 19.44 6.50
CA ASN A 94 4.18 20.73 6.24
C ASN A 94 5.04 20.63 4.96
N ASP A 95 6.29 21.10 5.03
CA ASP A 95 7.22 21.10 3.90
C ASP A 95 8.06 19.79 3.83
N THR A 96 7.49 18.66 4.25
CA THR A 96 8.17 17.36 4.26
C THR A 96 7.30 16.27 3.64
N LEU A 97 7.87 15.52 2.71
CA LEU A 97 7.27 14.34 2.09
C LEU A 97 7.97 13.09 2.63
N PHE A 98 7.20 12.17 3.19
CA PHE A 98 7.65 10.83 3.56
C PHE A 98 7.24 9.82 2.49
N VAL A 99 8.14 8.93 2.12
CA VAL A 99 7.92 7.88 1.12
C VAL A 99 8.28 6.53 1.71
N SER A 100 7.30 5.62 1.72
CA SER A 100 7.48 4.21 2.04
C SER A 100 7.61 3.44 0.74
N GLU A 101 8.73 2.75 0.63
CA GLU A 101 9.02 1.77 -0.41
C GLU A 101 9.51 0.49 0.26
N SER A 102 9.68 -0.59 -0.51
CA SER A 102 10.01 -1.91 0.05
C SER A 102 11.25 -1.88 0.94
N GLY A 103 11.02 -1.95 2.25
CA GLY A 103 12.04 -2.05 3.27
C GLY A 103 12.69 -0.74 3.69
N ARG A 104 12.21 0.41 3.18
CA ARG A 104 12.81 1.73 3.41
C ARG A 104 11.75 2.82 3.56
N LEU A 105 11.98 3.70 4.54
CA LEU A 105 11.26 4.93 4.77
C LEU A 105 12.23 6.10 4.61
N THR A 106 11.94 6.98 3.65
CA THR A 106 12.76 8.15 3.32
C THR A 106 11.93 9.41 3.47
N LYS A 107 12.50 10.47 4.05
CA LYS A 107 11.91 11.81 4.01
C LYS A 107 12.61 12.67 2.97
N TYR A 108 11.87 13.64 2.45
CA TYR A 108 12.31 14.61 1.45
C TYR A 108 11.85 15.99 1.90
N ASP A 109 12.65 17.00 1.64
CA ASP A 109 12.16 18.38 1.64
C ASP A 109 11.13 18.51 0.50
N PHE A 110 9.97 19.09 0.79
CA PHE A 110 8.86 19.19 -0.14
C PHE A 110 8.31 20.61 -0.21
N GLU A 111 8.76 21.35 -1.22
CA GLU A 111 8.40 22.75 -1.46
C GLU A 111 8.03 22.93 -2.93
N ASP A 112 7.04 23.78 -3.23
CA ASP A 112 6.59 24.08 -4.60
C ASP A 112 6.32 22.83 -5.45
N ASN A 113 5.75 21.79 -4.83
CA ASN A 113 5.46 20.51 -5.47
C ASN A 113 6.70 19.79 -6.03
N LEU A 114 7.87 20.02 -5.43
CA LEU A 114 9.13 19.37 -5.75
C LEU A 114 9.68 18.65 -4.51
N ALA A 115 10.13 17.41 -4.70
CA ALA A 115 10.81 16.64 -3.66
C ALA A 115 12.33 16.75 -3.82
N SER A 116 13.05 17.04 -2.73
CA SER A 116 14.50 17.16 -2.74
C SER A 116 15.13 16.67 -1.43
N ASN A 117 16.46 16.65 -1.38
CA ASN A 117 17.24 16.31 -0.17
C ASN A 117 16.79 15.03 0.54
N PRO A 118 16.85 13.85 -0.13
CA PRO A 118 16.43 12.59 0.47
C PRO A 118 17.27 12.26 1.71
N GLU A 119 16.58 11.98 2.82
CA GLU A 119 17.17 11.47 4.06
C GLU A 119 16.46 10.18 4.47
N ILE A 120 17.24 9.10 4.60
CA ILE A 120 16.72 7.79 5.01
C ILE A 120 16.46 7.82 6.52
N LEU A 121 15.20 7.57 6.91
CA LEU A 121 14.82 7.46 8.33
C LEU A 121 14.98 6.04 8.84
N VAL A 122 14.52 5.06 8.04
CA VAL A 122 14.58 3.65 8.38
C VAL A 122 14.87 2.85 7.12
N GLU A 123 15.77 1.87 7.20
CA GLU A 123 16.06 0.97 6.09
C GLU A 123 16.35 -0.46 6.57
N GLY A 124 16.46 -1.36 5.59
CA GLY A 124 16.86 -2.74 5.82
C GLY A 124 15.76 -3.59 6.47
N ILE A 125 14.49 -3.18 6.39
CA ILE A 125 13.38 -4.06 6.76
C ILE A 125 13.19 -5.09 5.63
N PRO A 126 13.24 -6.39 5.91
CA PRO A 126 12.99 -7.42 4.91
C PRO A 126 11.63 -7.24 4.21
N SER A 127 11.60 -7.16 2.89
CA SER A 127 10.37 -7.21 2.08
C SER A 127 10.37 -8.48 1.25
N LYS A 128 9.37 -9.34 1.45
CA LYS A 128 9.25 -10.64 0.78
C LYS A 128 7.82 -10.88 0.31
N ASN A 129 7.04 -11.67 1.04
CA ASN A 129 5.64 -11.93 0.68
C ASN A 129 4.79 -10.67 0.80
N HIS A 130 5.06 -9.87 1.83
CA HIS A 130 4.51 -8.54 2.00
C HIS A 130 5.64 -7.52 2.17
N GLN A 131 5.25 -6.25 2.06
CA GLN A 131 6.10 -5.09 2.04
C GLN A 131 5.73 -4.13 3.16
N THR A 132 6.54 -3.09 3.30
CA THR A 132 6.16 -1.88 4.03
C THR A 132 5.11 -1.10 3.25
N ASN A 133 4.05 -0.68 3.94
CA ASN A 133 2.83 -0.11 3.36
C ASN A 133 2.71 1.39 3.70
N THR A 134 1.53 1.85 4.12
CA THR A 134 1.23 3.26 4.40
C THR A 134 2.10 3.86 5.52
N ILE A 135 2.17 5.19 5.57
CA ILE A 135 2.63 5.96 6.74
C ILE A 135 1.52 6.92 7.14
N ASN A 136 1.24 7.01 8.43
CA ASN A 136 0.35 8.02 8.99
C ASN A 136 1.05 8.81 10.11
N LYS A 137 0.48 9.96 10.47
CA LYS A 137 0.94 10.76 11.60
C LYS A 137 0.11 10.47 12.84
N LEU A 138 0.78 10.29 13.98
CA LEU A 138 0.14 10.18 15.29
C LEU A 138 0.07 11.55 15.99
N PRO A 139 -0.87 11.76 16.93
CA PRO A 139 -1.03 13.04 17.63
C PRO A 139 0.19 13.48 18.44
N ASN A 140 1.02 12.54 18.87
CA ASN A 140 2.28 12.81 19.57
C ASN A 140 3.39 13.34 18.62
N GLY A 141 3.12 13.41 17.32
CA GLY A 141 4.04 13.91 16.30
C GLY A 141 4.96 12.83 15.68
N THR A 142 4.93 11.59 16.18
CA THR A 142 5.64 10.49 15.53
C THR A 142 4.84 9.96 14.33
N LEU A 143 5.53 9.30 13.41
CA LEU A 143 4.91 8.55 12.35
C LEU A 143 4.51 7.16 12.88
N ILE A 144 3.46 6.59 12.30
CA ILE A 144 3.15 5.17 12.36
C ILE A 144 3.35 4.57 10.97
N TRP A 145 4.20 3.56 10.87
CA TRP A 145 4.57 2.91 9.63
C TRP A 145 4.18 1.44 9.66
N HIS A 146 3.45 1.01 8.62
CA HIS A 146 2.97 -0.36 8.51
C HIS A 146 4.00 -1.24 7.82
N SER A 147 4.34 -2.37 8.44
CA SER A 147 5.33 -3.31 7.92
C SER A 147 4.76 -4.71 7.89
N GLY A 148 4.47 -5.20 6.68
CA GLY A 148 3.94 -6.54 6.50
C GLY A 148 4.93 -7.65 6.87
N SER A 149 4.40 -8.84 7.06
CA SER A 149 5.14 -10.07 7.33
C SER A 149 5.93 -10.53 6.10
N THR A 150 6.98 -11.31 6.30
CA THR A 150 7.81 -11.82 5.22
C THR A 150 7.23 -13.09 4.57
N CYS A 151 6.12 -13.62 5.09
CA CYS A 151 5.57 -14.92 4.74
C CYS A 151 4.05 -14.97 4.96
N ASN A 152 3.42 -16.08 4.53
CA ASN A 152 2.02 -16.33 4.85
C ASN A 152 1.82 -16.71 6.33
N VAL A 153 2.63 -17.65 6.85
CA VAL A 153 2.63 -18.14 8.23
C VAL A 153 4.07 -18.47 8.64
N CYS A 154 4.67 -17.67 9.53
CA CYS A 154 6.01 -17.92 10.06
C CYS A 154 6.27 -17.08 11.32
N VAL A 155 7.37 -17.40 11.98
CA VAL A 155 7.98 -16.53 13.00
C VAL A 155 8.95 -15.62 12.27
N GLU A 156 8.79 -14.32 12.45
CA GLU A 156 9.66 -13.34 11.83
C GLU A 156 11.06 -13.36 12.43
N ALA A 157 12.07 -13.19 11.58
CA ALA A 157 13.46 -13.07 12.02
C ALA A 157 13.81 -11.64 12.44
N ASP A 158 13.07 -10.66 11.91
CA ASP A 158 13.16 -9.24 12.23
C ASP A 158 11.82 -8.84 12.85
N GLU A 159 11.84 -8.37 14.09
CA GLU A 159 10.63 -7.98 14.83
C GLU A 159 9.88 -6.80 14.17
N ARG A 160 10.53 -6.09 13.24
CA ARG A 160 9.90 -5.01 12.48
C ARG A 160 8.96 -5.52 11.39
N ASN A 161 8.95 -6.80 11.06
CA ASN A 161 7.99 -7.40 10.13
C ASN A 161 6.74 -7.91 10.86
N GLY A 162 5.58 -7.85 10.19
CA GLY A 162 4.31 -8.24 10.79
C GLY A 162 3.92 -7.30 11.94
N ALA A 163 4.17 -6.01 11.78
CA ALA A 163 4.13 -5.03 12.86
C ALA A 163 3.71 -3.64 12.40
N LEU A 164 3.25 -2.84 13.36
CA LEU A 164 3.16 -1.38 13.25
C LEU A 164 4.35 -0.77 13.98
N LEU A 165 5.06 0.13 13.33
CA LEU A 165 6.25 0.79 13.85
C LEU A 165 5.93 2.24 14.21
N TRP A 166 6.46 2.74 15.32
CA TRP A 166 6.56 4.18 15.53
C TRP A 166 7.91 4.67 14.99
N VAL A 167 7.92 5.84 14.35
CA VAL A 167 9.16 6.46 13.82
C VAL A 167 9.19 7.94 14.17
N ASN A 168 10.29 8.40 14.75
CA ASN A 168 10.58 9.82 14.90
C ASN A 168 10.95 10.41 13.53
N SER A 169 10.13 11.34 13.04
CA SER A 169 10.29 11.93 11.71
C SER A 169 11.55 12.76 11.53
N SER A 170 12.17 13.23 12.62
CA SER A 170 13.37 14.05 12.57
C SER A 170 14.64 13.21 12.69
N THR A 171 14.66 12.24 13.62
CA THR A 171 15.87 11.48 13.97
C THR A 171 15.95 10.09 13.32
N GLY A 172 14.84 9.55 12.83
CA GLY A 172 14.74 8.16 12.37
C GLY A 172 14.75 7.13 13.51
N GLU A 173 14.78 7.55 14.79
CA GLU A 173 14.59 6.62 15.91
C GLU A 173 13.23 5.94 15.78
N HIS A 174 13.19 4.63 15.98
CA HIS A 174 11.98 3.85 15.74
C HIS A 174 11.93 2.63 16.65
N GLY A 175 10.75 2.03 16.73
CA GLY A 175 10.53 0.79 17.45
C GLY A 175 9.16 0.19 17.14
N ILE A 176 8.88 -0.96 17.75
CA ILE A 176 7.60 -1.65 17.59
C ILE A 176 6.53 -0.93 18.41
N LEU A 177 5.43 -0.59 17.76
CA LEU A 177 4.24 -0.04 18.39
C LEU A 177 3.20 -1.14 18.66
N ALA A 178 3.08 -2.10 17.75
CA ALA A 178 2.27 -3.31 17.89
C ALA A 178 2.84 -4.44 17.02
N SER A 179 2.65 -5.71 17.44
CA SER A 179 3.07 -6.92 16.73
C SER A 179 1.87 -7.73 16.24
N GLY A 180 2.11 -8.80 15.49
CA GLY A 180 1.07 -9.71 15.01
C GLY A 180 0.15 -9.06 13.95
N VAL A 181 0.64 -8.02 13.28
CA VAL A 181 -0.09 -7.29 12.24
C VAL A 181 0.42 -7.77 10.89
N ARG A 182 -0.21 -8.83 10.35
CA ARG A 182 0.35 -9.63 9.25
C ARG A 182 0.59 -8.81 8.00
N ASN A 183 -0.40 -8.08 7.51
CA ASN A 183 -0.29 -7.26 6.31
C ASN A 183 -1.35 -6.15 6.35
N SER A 184 -1.18 -5.23 7.29
CA SER A 184 -2.00 -4.02 7.35
C SER A 184 -1.55 -3.05 6.28
N TYR A 185 -2.47 -2.72 5.37
CA TYR A 185 -2.18 -1.82 4.25
C TYR A 185 -2.31 -0.36 4.66
N ASP A 186 -3.36 -0.05 5.44
CA ASP A 186 -3.64 1.31 5.87
C ASP A 186 -4.37 1.39 7.23
N GLY A 187 -4.38 2.60 7.79
CA GLY A 187 -5.11 2.95 8.99
C GLY A 187 -5.34 4.46 9.07
N VAL A 188 -6.15 4.88 10.04
CA VAL A 188 -6.53 6.28 10.21
C VAL A 188 -6.69 6.63 11.69
N TRP A 189 -6.24 7.82 12.07
CA TRP A 189 -6.53 8.38 13.38
C TRP A 189 -7.95 8.97 13.41
N VAL A 190 -8.77 8.49 14.34
CA VAL A 190 -10.11 9.02 14.60
C VAL A 190 -10.11 9.69 15.96
N GLU A 191 -10.28 11.02 16.01
CA GLU A 191 -10.09 11.85 17.20
C GLU A 191 -10.82 11.35 18.46
N SER A 192 -12.03 10.81 18.32
CA SER A 192 -12.83 10.32 19.44
C SER A 192 -12.61 8.85 19.80
N ILE A 193 -11.79 8.11 19.05
CA ILE A 193 -11.64 6.65 19.17
C ILE A 193 -10.16 6.26 19.35
N GLY A 194 -9.27 6.79 18.52
CA GLY A 194 -7.88 6.39 18.41
C GLY A 194 -7.52 5.94 17.00
N TYR A 195 -6.39 5.25 16.85
CA TYR A 195 -5.93 4.76 15.55
C TYR A 195 -6.61 3.45 15.18
N VAL A 196 -7.35 3.44 14.08
CA VAL A 196 -8.05 2.26 13.55
C VAL A 196 -7.37 1.80 12.28
N PHE A 197 -7.10 0.52 12.14
CA PHE A 197 -6.41 -0.04 10.98
C PHE A 197 -7.02 -1.38 10.56
N THR A 198 -6.81 -1.75 9.30
CA THR A 198 -7.28 -3.04 8.77
C THR A 198 -6.12 -4.01 8.67
N ASP A 199 -6.32 -5.31 8.92
CA ASP A 199 -5.28 -6.31 8.69
C ASP A 199 -5.76 -7.44 7.78
N ASN A 200 -4.87 -7.91 6.90
CA ASN A 200 -5.16 -8.99 5.97
C ASN A 200 -4.78 -10.34 6.60
N GLY A 201 -5.77 -11.18 6.86
CA GLY A 201 -5.66 -12.50 7.45
C GLY A 201 -4.82 -13.47 6.61
N ARG A 202 -4.40 -14.59 7.23
CA ARG A 202 -3.57 -15.60 6.57
C ARG A 202 -4.33 -16.39 5.49
N ASP A 203 -3.60 -16.81 4.47
CA ASP A 203 -4.10 -17.59 3.34
C ASP A 203 -4.01 -19.12 3.59
N TRP A 204 -4.79 -19.90 2.84
CA TRP A 204 -4.58 -21.33 2.55
C TRP A 204 -4.65 -22.37 3.70
N GLU A 205 -5.17 -22.02 4.88
CA GLU A 205 -5.70 -23.02 5.84
C GLU A 205 -7.22 -22.98 5.90
N GLY A 206 -7.90 -23.99 5.34
CA GLY A 206 -9.32 -24.32 5.58
C GLY A 206 -10.24 -23.15 5.98
N ASP A 207 -10.52 -23.03 7.28
CA ASP A 207 -11.22 -21.88 7.88
C ASP A 207 -10.24 -20.70 8.00
N HIS A 208 -10.19 -19.87 6.96
CA HIS A 208 -9.34 -18.69 6.94
C HIS A 208 -9.84 -17.70 8.00
N PRO A 209 -8.97 -17.16 8.89
CA PRO A 209 -9.40 -16.09 9.76
C PRO A 209 -9.90 -14.93 8.90
N HIS A 210 -10.96 -14.29 9.37
CA HIS A 210 -11.53 -13.14 8.69
C HIS A 210 -10.50 -12.01 8.63
N GLU A 211 -10.67 -11.13 7.64
CA GLU A 211 -10.03 -9.82 7.67
C GLU A 211 -10.47 -9.06 8.93
N GLU A 212 -9.57 -8.24 9.45
CA GLU A 212 -9.79 -7.57 10.73
C GLU A 212 -9.83 -6.05 10.56
N ILE A 213 -10.62 -5.41 11.43
CA ILE A 213 -10.52 -4.00 11.73
C ILE A 213 -10.16 -3.87 13.20
N ASN A 214 -9.02 -3.25 13.47
CA ASN A 214 -8.38 -3.22 14.76
C ASN A 214 -8.29 -1.80 15.29
N LEU A 215 -8.49 -1.65 16.60
CA LEU A 215 -8.15 -0.44 17.33
C LEU A 215 -6.76 -0.63 17.93
N LEU A 216 -5.86 0.30 17.66
CA LEU A 216 -4.51 0.27 18.18
C LEU A 216 -4.49 0.34 19.71
N VAL A 217 -3.82 -0.64 20.30
CA VAL A 217 -3.38 -0.67 21.69
C VAL A 217 -1.86 -0.79 21.65
N GLU A 218 -1.16 0.18 22.25
CA GLU A 218 0.30 0.17 22.29
C GLU A 218 0.83 -1.09 22.99
N GLY A 219 1.78 -1.77 22.36
CA GLY A 219 2.29 -3.07 22.79
C GLY A 219 1.33 -4.24 22.56
N GLY A 220 0.22 -4.01 21.85
CA GLY A 220 -0.72 -5.07 21.47
C GLY A 220 -0.11 -6.07 20.50
N ASP A 221 -0.60 -7.31 20.58
CA ASP A 221 -0.27 -8.41 19.68
C ASP A 221 -1.56 -8.88 18.99
N TYR A 222 -1.58 -8.83 17.67
CA TYR A 222 -2.79 -9.00 16.84
C TYR A 222 -2.86 -10.34 16.10
N GLY A 223 -1.91 -11.27 16.30
CA GLY A 223 -1.99 -12.61 15.69
C GLY A 223 -0.71 -13.42 15.65
#